data_AF-A0A4W5KN24-F1
#
_entry.id   AF-A0A4W5KN24-F1
#
_cell.length_a   1.000
_cell.length_b   1.000
_cell.length_c   1.000
_cell.angle_alpha   90.00
_cell.angle_beta   90.00
_cell.angle_gamma   90.00
#
_symmetry.space_group_name_H-M   'P 1'
#
loop_
_entity.id
_entity.type
_entity.pdbx_description
1 polymer ?
#
loop_
_entity_poly.entity_id
_entity_poly.type
_entity_poly.pdbx_seq_one_letter_code
_entity_poly.pdbx_strand_id
1 'polypeptide(L)'
;MPKLDTYGSQPPIELLRQFQDFHGFYDREKFFWKEIQDMTIAAACAPPGGGRNPVTPRFIRHFSMLCLPTPSEHSLKQIFNVGNP
;
A
#
# COMPACT_ATOMS: atom_id res chain seq x y z
N MET A 1 10.43 2.37 3.76
CA MET A 1 9.06 2.09 4.23
C MET A 1 8.75 3.04 5.38
N PRO A 2 7.51 3.53 5.58
CA PRO A 2 7.22 4.47 6.65
C PRO A 2 7.76 4.00 7.99
N LYS A 3 8.50 4.89 8.66
CA LYS A 3 9.11 4.57 9.95
C LYS A 3 8.02 4.52 11.02
N LEU A 4 8.19 3.60 11.97
CA LEU A 4 7.38 3.58 13.18
C LEU A 4 7.70 4.80 14.03
N ASP A 5 6.68 5.41 14.63
CA ASP A 5 6.88 6.38 15.71
C ASP A 5 7.30 5.68 17.02
N THR A 6 7.45 6.46 18.09
CA THR A 6 7.82 5.97 19.43
C THR A 6 6.87 4.89 19.97
N TYR A 7 5.62 4.86 19.49
CA TYR A 7 4.57 3.97 19.96
C TYR A 7 4.22 2.86 18.95
N GLY A 8 5.00 2.73 17.86
CA GLY A 8 4.79 1.69 16.86
C GLY A 8 3.72 2.00 15.82
N SER A 9 3.25 3.25 15.74
CA SER A 9 2.30 3.68 14.71
C SER A 9 3.02 4.10 13.42
N GLN A 10 2.34 4.02 12.29
CA GLN A 10 2.83 4.54 11.01
C GLN A 10 1.86 5.64 10.54
N PRO A 11 2.08 6.93 10.90
CA PRO A 11 1.15 8.01 10.59
C PRO A 11 0.71 8.09 9.12
N PRO A 12 1.60 7.85 8.12
CA PRO A 12 1.18 7.81 6.72
C PRO A 12 0.17 6.69 6.41
N ILE A 13 0.32 5.51 7.04
CA ILE A 13 -0.60 4.37 6.87
C ILE A 13 -1.93 4.64 7.58
N GLU A 14 -1.88 5.25 8.76
CA GLU A 14 -3.10 5.62 9.50
C GLU A 14 -3.90 6.71 8.77
N LEU A 15 -3.23 7.62 8.05
CA LEU A 15 -3.91 8.58 7.18
C LEU A 15 -4.62 7.87 6.02
N LEU A 16 -3.97 6.92 5.34
CA LEU A 16 -4.63 6.14 4.29
C LEU A 16 -5.80 5.31 4.83
N ARG A 17 -5.65 4.74 6.04
CA ARG A 17 -6.75 4.05 6.73
C ARG A 17 -7.91 4.99 7.03
N GLN A 18 -7.64 6.22 7.48
CA GLN A 18 -8.68 7.22 7.72
C GLN A 18 -9.48 7.50 6.44
N PHE A 19 -8.83 7.62 5.28
CA PHE A 19 -9.56 7.75 4.03
C PHE A 19 -10.38 6.50 3.67
N GLN A 20 -9.83 5.29 3.85
CA GLN A 20 -10.60 4.06 3.60
C GLN A 20 -11.80 3.88 4.54
N ASP A 21 -11.72 4.39 5.77
CA ASP A 21 -12.80 4.30 6.76
C ASP A 21 -13.87 5.38 6.60
N PHE A 22 -13.47 6.60 6.20
CA PHE A 22 -14.33 7.79 6.28
C PHE A 22 -14.48 8.55 4.95
N HIS A 23 -13.77 8.15 3.89
CA HIS A 23 -13.82 8.78 2.57
C HIS A 23 -13.39 10.25 2.54
N GLY A 24 -12.51 10.68 3.46
CA GLY A 24 -12.10 12.08 3.53
C GLY A 24 -11.15 12.43 4.67
N PHE A 25 -10.91 13.73 4.83
CA PHE A 25 -10.01 14.31 5.82
C PHE A 25 -10.48 15.67 6.32
N TYR A 26 -10.05 16.07 7.51
CA TYR A 26 -10.21 17.46 7.95
C TYR A 26 -9.20 18.39 7.28
N ASP A 27 -9.68 19.53 6.80
CA ASP A 27 -8.86 20.67 6.46
C ASP A 27 -8.17 21.21 7.73
N ARG A 28 -6.84 21.34 7.69
CA ARG A 28 -6.05 21.73 8.88
C ARG A 28 -6.09 23.23 9.18
N GLU A 29 -6.49 24.07 8.23
CA GLU A 29 -6.55 25.53 8.39
C GLU A 29 -7.98 25.99 8.68
N LYS A 30 -8.94 25.42 7.95
CA LYS A 30 -10.35 25.83 7.98
C LYS A 30 -11.23 24.91 8.83
N PHE A 31 -10.67 23.79 9.32
CA PHE A 31 -11.32 22.86 10.26
C PHE A 31 -12.69 22.29 9.81
N PHE A 32 -12.88 22.09 8.50
CA PHE A 32 -14.05 21.40 7.96
C PHE A 32 -13.66 20.08 7.31
N TRP A 33 -14.62 19.16 7.20
CA TRP A 33 -14.43 17.87 6.55
C TRP A 33 -14.41 18.02 5.02
N LYS A 34 -13.37 17.48 4.38
CA LYS A 34 -13.27 17.33 2.93
C LYS A 34 -13.52 15.88 2.57
N GLU A 35 -14.64 15.65 1.92
CA GLU A 35 -14.97 14.36 1.30
C GLU A 35 -14.24 14.22 -0.03
N ILE A 36 -13.68 13.04 -0.28
CA ILE A 36 -12.98 12.68 -1.50
C ILE A 36 -13.88 11.74 -2.28
N GLN A 37 -14.27 12.18 -3.48
CA GLN A 37 -15.14 11.42 -4.38
C GLN A 37 -14.33 10.69 -5.46
N ASP A 38 -14.88 9.60 -5.98
CA ASP A 38 -14.38 8.86 -7.15
C ASP A 38 -12.90 8.45 -7.10
N MET A 39 -12.47 7.91 -5.96
CA MET A 39 -11.08 7.50 -5.73
C MET A 39 -10.99 6.04 -5.26
N THR A 40 -9.99 5.32 -5.75
CA THR A 40 -9.65 3.95 -5.29
C THR A 40 -8.17 3.84 -4.94
N ILE A 41 -7.85 3.19 -3.82
CA ILE A 41 -6.46 2.88 -3.46
C ILE A 41 -6.08 1.50 -4.00
N ALA A 42 -5.01 1.48 -4.81
CA ALA A 42 -4.23 0.27 -5.07
C ALA A 42 -2.87 0.40 -4.38
N ALA A 43 -2.37 -0.68 -3.80
CA ALA A 43 -1.09 -0.70 -3.11
C ALA A 43 -0.29 -1.95 -3.45
N ALA A 44 1.04 -1.79 -3.50
CA ALA A 44 1.98 -2.89 -3.63
C ALA A 44 2.91 -2.88 -2.40
N CYS A 45 3.15 -4.05 -1.84
CA CYS A 45 4.08 -4.22 -0.74
C CYS A 45 4.89 -5.50 -0.93
N ALA A 46 6.11 -5.48 -0.40
CA ALA A 46 6.90 -6.68 -0.28
C ALA A 46 6.72 -7.27 1.13
N PRO A 47 6.95 -8.58 1.32
CA PRO A 47 6.81 -9.21 2.63
C PRO A 47 7.61 -8.48 3.73
N PRO A 48 7.10 -8.46 4.98
CA PRO A 48 7.80 -7.82 6.09
C PRO A 48 9.18 -8.45 6.33
N GLY A 49 10.15 -7.65 6.81
CA GLY A 49 11.55 -8.05 6.99
C GLY A 49 12.54 -7.28 6.12
N GLY A 50 13.84 -7.41 6.38
CA GLY A 50 14.89 -6.70 5.63
C GLY A 50 14.70 -5.18 5.56
N GLY A 51 14.29 -4.54 6.67
CA GLY A 51 14.00 -3.11 6.74
C GLY A 51 12.56 -2.70 6.40
N ARG A 52 11.66 -3.66 6.15
CA ARG A 52 10.23 -3.44 5.92
C ARG A 52 9.44 -3.73 7.19
N ASN A 53 8.73 -2.71 7.68
CA ASN A 53 7.83 -2.81 8.82
C ASN A 53 6.53 -3.55 8.43
N PRO A 54 5.93 -4.34 9.34
CA PRO A 54 4.61 -4.89 9.13
C PRO A 54 3.58 -3.76 9.00
N VAL A 55 2.60 -3.96 8.12
CA VAL A 55 1.46 -3.05 7.96
C VAL A 55 0.38 -3.43 8.96
N THR A 56 -0.35 -2.46 9.52
CA THR A 56 -1.36 -2.74 10.55
C THR A 56 -2.52 -3.56 9.95
N PRO A 57 -3.03 -4.59 10.66
CA PRO A 57 -4.20 -5.35 10.19
C PRO A 57 -5.44 -4.48 9.96
N ARG A 58 -5.55 -3.38 10.71
CA ARG A 58 -6.60 -2.37 10.57
C ARG A 58 -6.60 -1.68 9.21
N PHE A 59 -5.43 -1.52 8.57
CA PHE A 59 -5.36 -0.99 7.21
C PHE A 59 -5.57 -2.12 6.19
N ILE A 60 -4.94 -3.27 6.40
CA ILE A 60 -5.02 -4.42 5.47
C ILE A 60 -6.46 -4.92 5.30
N ARG A 61 -7.33 -4.80 6.31
CA ARG A 61 -8.74 -5.24 6.23
C ARG A 61 -9.54 -4.61 5.08
N HIS A 62 -9.09 -3.48 4.53
CA HIS A 62 -9.75 -2.78 3.42
C HIS A 62 -9.31 -3.29 2.04
N PHE A 63 -8.38 -4.25 1.97
CA PHE A 63 -7.79 -4.73 0.73
C PHE A 63 -8.11 -6.21 0.50
N SER A 64 -8.28 -6.56 -0.78
CA SER A 64 -8.08 -7.92 -1.25
C SER A 64 -6.59 -8.12 -1.56
N MET A 65 -5.95 -9.06 -0.89
CA MET A 65 -4.52 -9.32 -1.04
C MET A 65 -4.27 -10.33 -2.17
N LEU A 66 -3.42 -9.96 -3.14
CA LEU A 66 -2.95 -10.84 -4.21
C LEU A 66 -1.45 -11.05 -4.03
N CYS A 67 -1.03 -12.33 -3.96
CA CYS A 67 0.38 -12.70 -3.87
C CYS A 67 0.93 -12.97 -5.27
N LEU A 68 1.99 -12.26 -5.64
CA LEU A 68 2.66 -12.42 -6.92
C LEU A 68 4.03 -13.09 -6.70
N PRO A 69 4.15 -14.42 -6.90
CA PRO A 69 5.44 -15.09 -6.81
C PRO A 69 6.34 -14.71 -7.99
N THR A 70 7.64 -14.95 -7.84
CA THR A 70 8.61 -14.77 -8.92
C THR A 70 8.19 -15.62 -10.14
N PRO A 71 8.30 -15.10 -11.37
CA PRO A 71 8.02 -15.88 -12.58
C PRO A 71 8.92 -17.11 -12.69
N SER A 72 8.43 -18.16 -13.34
CA SER A 72 9.21 -19.37 -13.60
C SER A 72 10.40 -19.09 -14.53
N GLU A 73 11.47 -19.88 -14.45
CA GLU A 73 12.60 -19.75 -15.39
C GLU A 73 12.16 -19.88 -16.85
N HIS A 74 11.18 -20.73 -17.14
CA HIS A 74 10.63 -20.86 -18.49
C HIS A 74 9.98 -19.55 -18.95
N SER A 75 9.15 -18.94 -18.10
CA SER A 75 8.53 -17.65 -18.37
C SER A 75 9.57 -16.55 -18.54
N LEU A 76 10.60 -16.51 -17.69
CA LEU A 76 11.69 -15.54 -17.82
C LEU A 76 12.45 -15.73 -19.13
N LYS A 77 12.80 -16.97 -19.49
CA LYS A 77 13.43 -17.27 -20.79
C LYS A 77 12.54 -16.79 -21.94
N GLN A 78 11.23 -17.04 -21.92
CA GLN A 78 10.32 -16.53 -22.97
C GLN A 78 10.28 -15.00 -23.03
N ILE A 79 10.21 -14.31 -21.88
CA ILE A 79 10.17 -12.84 -21.81
C ILE A 79 11.47 -12.22 -22.37
N PHE A 80 12.63 -12.81 -22.06
CA PHE A 80 13.94 -12.24 -22.40
C PHE A 80 14.57 -12.79 -23.69
N ASN A 81 13.97 -13.79 -24.33
CA ASN A 81 14.49 -14.38 -25.58
C ASN A 81 13.93 -13.71 -26.85
N VAL A 82 13.07 -12.69 -26.73
CA VAL A 82 12.62 -11.86 -27.86
C VAL A 82 13.71 -10.84 -28.17
N GLY A 83 14.78 -11.28 -28.83
CA GLY A 83 15.92 -10.41 -29.12
C GLY A 83 17.09 -11.03 -29.87
N ASN A 84 16.93 -12.19 -30.51
CA ASN A 84 17.91 -12.67 -31.48
C ASN A 84 17.25 -12.67 -32.87
N PRO A 85 17.60 -11.73 -33.77
CA PRO A 85 17.29 -11.92 -35.19
C PRO A 85 17.95 -13.20 -35.74
#